data_AF-A0A8H3R520-F1
#
_entry.id   AF-A0A8H3R520-F1
#
_cell.length_a   1.000
_cell.length_b   1.000
_cell.length_c   1.000
_cell.angle_alpha   90.00
_cell.angle_beta   90.00
_cell.angle_gamma   90.00
#
_symmetry.space_group_name_H-M   'P 1'
#
loop_
_entity.id
_entity.type
_entity.pdbx_description
1 polymer ?
#
loop_
_entity_poly.entity_id
_entity_poly.type
_entity_poly.pdbx_seq_one_letter_code
_entity_poly.pdbx_strand_id
1 'polypeptide(L)'
;MTKFNAHVDSLIEQYMSKGSHLPKCFANISKELPQYNPKQIRSRWKEKLDPNLCHEPLSSREKRFIIQWISTSKMIQRNDTIYWVRLRDELEIKFYKARPENLLKNYWYSRQRRLGGSAREGPSNKPAIPYLLNYH
;
A
#
# COMPACT_ATOMS: atom_id res chain seq x y z
N MET A 1 8.54 -13.51 9.64
CA MET A 1 7.93 -13.39 8.30
C MET A 1 9.03 -13.47 7.26
N THR A 2 8.98 -14.48 6.37
CA THR A 2 9.90 -14.57 5.23
C THR A 2 9.66 -13.38 4.30
N LYS A 3 10.70 -12.59 4.01
CA LYS A 3 10.60 -11.46 3.09
C LYS A 3 10.53 -11.99 1.66
N PHE A 4 9.69 -11.39 0.82
CA PHE A 4 9.74 -11.61 -0.63
C PHE A 4 11.10 -11.12 -1.16
N ASN A 5 11.72 -11.89 -2.04
CA ASN A 5 12.96 -11.54 -2.74
C ASN A 5 12.75 -11.60 -4.26
N ALA A 6 13.74 -11.17 -5.04
CA ALA A 6 13.62 -11.10 -6.49
C ALA A 6 13.37 -12.46 -7.16
N HIS A 7 13.95 -13.53 -6.62
CA HIS A 7 13.74 -14.89 -7.14
C HIS A 7 12.28 -15.34 -6.95
N VAL A 8 11.73 -15.12 -5.75
CA VAL A 8 10.32 -15.40 -5.46
C VAL A 8 9.39 -14.54 -6.31
N ASP A 9 9.70 -13.25 -6.46
CA ASP A 9 8.92 -12.34 -7.32
C ASP A 9 8.86 -12.87 -8.77
N SER A 10 10.01 -13.28 -9.32
CA SER A 10 10.10 -13.85 -10.68
C SER A 10 9.31 -15.16 -10.84
N LEU A 11 9.32 -16.03 -9.83
CA LEU A 11 8.49 -17.24 -9.86
C LEU A 11 7.00 -16.89 -9.89
N ILE A 12 6.54 -15.97 -9.05
CA ILE A 12 5.14 -15.52 -9.02
C ILE A 12 4.73 -14.96 -10.39
N GLU A 13 5.57 -14.11 -11.00
CA GLU A 13 5.35 -13.56 -12.34
C GLU A 13 5.24 -14.66 -13.40
N GLN A 14 6.12 -15.67 -13.36
CA GLN A 14 6.09 -16.80 -14.29
C GLN A 14 4.81 -17.64 -14.15
N TYR A 15 4.36 -17.93 -12.92
CA TYR A 15 3.10 -18.65 -12.73
C TYR A 15 1.89 -17.84 -13.17
N MET A 16 1.90 -16.52 -12.90
CA MET A 16 0.81 -15.63 -13.30
C MET A 16 0.75 -15.43 -14.81
N SER A 17 1.88 -15.41 -15.52
CA SER A 17 1.87 -15.33 -16.99
C SER A 17 1.27 -16.60 -17.63
N LYS A 18 1.50 -17.78 -17.02
CA LYS A 18 0.97 -19.06 -17.50
C LYS A 18 -0.50 -19.32 -17.15
N GLY A 19 -1.00 -18.74 -16.06
CA GLY A 19 -2.27 -19.17 -15.48
C GLY A 19 -3.01 -18.15 -14.63
N SER A 20 -2.80 -16.84 -14.82
CA SER A 20 -3.52 -15.80 -14.06
C SER A 20 -5.05 -15.89 -14.17
N HIS A 21 -5.56 -16.37 -15.30
CA HIS A 21 -6.99 -16.59 -15.57
C HIS A 21 -7.56 -17.83 -14.87
N LEU A 22 -6.71 -18.73 -14.37
CA LEU A 22 -7.17 -19.97 -13.75
C LEU A 22 -7.79 -19.69 -12.37
N PRO A 23 -8.90 -20.38 -12.04
CA PRO A 23 -9.44 -20.36 -10.69
C PRO A 23 -8.37 -20.76 -9.67
N LYS A 24 -8.34 -20.08 -8.53
CA LYS A 24 -7.41 -20.38 -7.42
C LYS A 24 -5.92 -20.30 -7.81
N CYS A 25 -5.54 -19.49 -8.81
CA CYS A 25 -4.15 -19.28 -9.22
C CYS A 25 -3.19 -19.05 -8.04
N PHE A 26 -3.53 -18.18 -7.08
CA PHE A 26 -2.71 -17.94 -5.89
C PHE A 26 -2.60 -19.14 -4.95
N ALA A 27 -3.62 -20.01 -4.89
CA ALA A 27 -3.55 -21.24 -4.10
C ALA A 27 -2.61 -22.25 -4.75
N ASN A 28 -2.59 -22.31 -6.08
CA ASN A 28 -1.65 -23.16 -6.81
C ASN A 28 -0.21 -22.67 -6.62
N ILE A 29 0.03 -21.36 -6.73
CA ILE A 29 1.36 -20.77 -6.46
C ILE A 29 1.80 -21.07 -5.02
N SER A 30 0.90 -21.05 -4.05
CA SER A 30 1.21 -21.37 -2.65
C SER A 30 1.62 -22.83 -2.44
N LYS A 31 1.23 -23.77 -3.32
CA LYS A 31 1.71 -25.17 -3.25
C LYS A 31 3.17 -25.26 -3.68
N GLU A 32 3.55 -24.48 -4.67
CA GLU A 32 4.92 -24.41 -5.21
C GLU A 32 5.84 -23.56 -4.32
N LEU A 33 5.26 -22.56 -3.64
CA LEU A 33 5.92 -21.68 -2.70
C LEU A 33 5.29 -21.81 -1.29
N PRO A 34 5.48 -22.96 -0.61
CA PRO A 34 4.82 -23.27 0.66
C PRO A 34 5.18 -22.30 1.80
N GLN A 35 6.25 -21.54 1.67
CA GLN A 35 6.66 -20.49 2.61
C GLN A 35 5.74 -19.25 2.57
N TYR A 36 4.87 -19.11 1.56
CA TYR A 36 3.89 -18.02 1.45
C TYR A 36 2.49 -18.57 1.28
N ASN A 37 1.55 -18.04 2.08
CA ASN A 37 0.15 -18.36 1.91
C ASN A 37 -0.46 -17.61 0.70
N PRO A 38 -1.63 -18.05 0.19
CA PRO A 38 -2.25 -17.44 -0.98
C PRO A 38 -2.58 -15.96 -0.82
N LYS A 39 -2.87 -15.49 0.41
CA LYS A 39 -3.17 -14.08 0.69
C LYS A 39 -1.91 -13.21 0.54
N GLN A 40 -0.75 -13.69 1.01
CA GLN A 40 0.52 -13.00 0.86
C GLN A 40 0.90 -12.87 -0.62
N ILE A 41 0.76 -13.95 -1.39
CA ILE A 41 1.05 -13.96 -2.83
C ILE A 41 0.12 -12.99 -3.56
N ARG A 42 -1.20 -13.05 -3.29
CA ARG A 42 -2.18 -12.12 -3.89
C ARG A 42 -1.85 -10.66 -3.57
N SER A 43 -1.48 -10.37 -2.32
CA SER A 43 -1.10 -9.02 -1.91
C SER A 43 0.18 -8.58 -2.63
N ARG A 44 1.19 -9.45 -2.72
CA ARG A 44 2.43 -9.16 -3.44
C ARG A 44 2.18 -8.85 -4.92
N TRP A 45 1.33 -9.63 -5.57
CA TRP A 45 0.91 -9.40 -6.95
C TRP A 45 0.25 -8.03 -7.12
N LYS A 46 -0.85 -7.79 -6.39
CA LYS A 46 -1.68 -6.57 -6.52
C LYS A 46 -0.99 -5.27 -6.14
N GLU A 47 0.06 -5.33 -5.32
CA GLU A 47 0.76 -4.13 -4.85
C GLU A 47 2.09 -3.86 -5.57
N LYS A 48 2.66 -4.85 -6.26
CA LYS A 48 4.02 -4.73 -6.81
C LYS A 48 4.29 -5.44 -8.15
N LEU A 49 3.74 -6.63 -8.37
CA LEU A 49 4.19 -7.49 -9.49
C LEU A 49 3.25 -7.45 -10.70
N ASP A 50 2.00 -7.04 -10.54
CA ASP A 50 1.08 -6.95 -11.65
C ASP A 50 1.57 -5.92 -12.68
N PRO A 51 1.88 -6.32 -13.93
CA PRO A 51 2.47 -5.44 -14.93
C PRO A 51 1.56 -4.28 -15.35
N ASN A 52 0.26 -4.36 -15.05
CA ASN A 52 -0.67 -3.28 -15.34
C ASN A 52 -0.58 -2.14 -14.31
N LEU A 53 0.14 -2.33 -13.19
CA LEU A 53 0.27 -1.33 -12.16
C LEU A 53 1.18 -0.18 -12.59
N CYS A 54 0.70 1.05 -12.42
CA CYS A 54 1.48 2.25 -12.60
C CYS A 54 2.16 2.64 -11.27
N HIS A 55 3.46 2.34 -11.18
CA HIS A 55 4.31 2.64 -10.02
C HIS A 55 4.92 4.06 -10.02
N GLU A 56 4.59 4.89 -11.01
CA GLU A 56 5.04 6.28 -11.03
C GLU A 56 4.56 7.04 -9.77
N PRO A 57 5.24 8.11 -9.36
CA PRO A 57 4.73 8.99 -8.32
C PRO A 57 3.31 9.50 -8.65
N LEU A 58 2.48 9.70 -7.62
CA LEU A 58 1.19 10.35 -7.79
C LEU A 58 1.38 11.79 -8.28
N SER A 59 0.75 12.12 -9.39
CA SER A 59 0.69 13.47 -9.93
C SER A 59 -0.08 14.41 -9.00
N SER A 60 0.12 15.72 -9.16
CA SER A 60 -0.61 16.74 -8.41
C SER A 60 -2.13 16.64 -8.61
N ARG A 61 -2.59 16.20 -9.80
CA ARG A 61 -4.02 16.00 -10.09
C ARG A 61 -4.59 14.80 -9.32
N GLU A 62 -3.88 13.67 -9.31
CA GLU A 62 -4.28 12.48 -8.54
C GLU A 62 -4.29 12.77 -7.04
N LYS A 63 -3.25 13.46 -6.54
CA LYS A 63 -3.14 13.88 -5.14
C LYS A 63 -4.33 14.74 -4.69
N ARG A 64 -4.73 15.72 -5.51
CA ARG A 64 -5.93 16.55 -5.24
C ARG A 64 -7.21 15.73 -5.27
N PHE A 65 -7.35 14.84 -6.25
CA PHE A 65 -8.50 13.96 -6.36
C PHE A 65 -8.66 13.07 -5.12
N ILE A 66 -7.59 12.42 -4.65
CA ILE A 66 -7.61 11.58 -3.45
C ILE A 66 -8.08 12.37 -2.23
N ILE A 67 -7.55 13.58 -2.03
CA ILE A 67 -7.97 14.44 -0.91
C ILE A 67 -9.46 14.76 -1.01
N GLN A 68 -9.89 15.27 -2.16
CA GLN A 68 -11.28 15.68 -2.38
C GLN A 68 -12.24 14.50 -2.19
N TRP A 69 -11.93 13.36 -2.79
CA TRP A 69 -12.74 12.15 -2.71
C TRP A 69 -12.92 11.69 -1.26
N ILE A 70 -11.83 11.62 -0.48
CA ILE A 70 -11.90 11.20 0.93
C ILE A 70 -12.71 12.21 1.76
N SER A 71 -12.47 13.51 1.58
CA SER A 71 -13.21 14.57 2.28
C SER A 71 -14.72 14.49 1.98
N THR A 72 -15.10 14.34 0.71
CA THR A 72 -16.50 14.19 0.30
C THR A 72 -17.13 12.90 0.83
N SER A 73 -16.42 11.77 0.76
CA SER A 73 -16.91 10.48 1.30
C SER A 73 -17.21 10.57 2.79
N LYS A 74 -16.30 11.16 3.57
CA LYS A 74 -16.48 11.35 5.03
C LYS A 74 -17.66 12.26 5.35
N MET A 75 -17.82 13.34 4.58
CA MET A 75 -18.96 14.27 4.74
C MET A 75 -20.30 13.57 4.48
N ILE A 76 -20.40 12.80 3.40
CA ILE A 76 -21.64 12.11 2.99
C ILE A 76 -21.99 10.98 3.98
N GLN A 77 -21.00 10.16 4.35
CA GLN A 77 -21.23 8.97 5.17
C GLN A 77 -21.28 9.25 6.66
N ARG A 78 -20.92 10.48 7.08
CA ARG A 78 -20.83 10.90 8.49
C ARG A 78 -20.00 9.93 9.35
N ASN A 79 -18.95 9.36 8.75
CA ASN A 79 -18.01 8.48 9.44
C ASN A 79 -16.60 8.62 8.84
N ASP A 80 -15.61 8.06 9.52
CA ASP A 80 -14.20 8.16 9.14
C ASP A 80 -13.69 7.00 8.25
N THR A 81 -14.58 6.11 7.82
CA THR A 81 -14.21 4.93 7.01
C THR A 81 -13.83 5.36 5.60
N ILE A 82 -12.67 4.87 5.13
CA ILE A 82 -12.21 5.11 3.77
C ILE A 82 -12.33 3.81 2.98
N TYR A 83 -13.18 3.80 1.96
CA TYR A 83 -13.35 2.67 1.04
C TYR A 83 -12.24 2.68 -0.02
N TRP A 84 -11.06 2.19 0.35
CA TRP A 84 -9.85 2.22 -0.50
C TRP A 84 -10.02 1.58 -1.87
N VAL A 85 -10.71 0.44 -1.95
CA VAL A 85 -11.01 -0.25 -3.20
C VAL A 85 -11.79 0.66 -4.14
N ARG A 86 -12.88 1.26 -3.65
CA ARG A 86 -13.70 2.18 -4.43
C ARG A 86 -12.93 3.42 -4.88
N LEU A 87 -12.15 4.03 -3.98
CA LEU A 87 -11.29 5.17 -4.32
C LEU A 87 -10.28 4.82 -5.42
N ARG A 88 -9.65 3.64 -5.34
CA ARG A 88 -8.71 3.17 -6.37
C ARG A 88 -9.41 3.03 -7.72
N ASP A 89 -10.56 2.37 -7.74
CA ASP A 89 -11.29 2.11 -8.98
C ASP A 89 -11.76 3.43 -9.63
N GLU A 90 -12.27 4.39 -8.84
CA GLU A 90 -12.65 5.73 -9.35
C GLU A 90 -11.42 6.56 -9.81
N LEU A 91 -10.27 6.42 -9.14
CA LEU A 91 -9.02 7.04 -9.56
C LEU A 91 -8.55 6.47 -10.91
N GLU A 92 -8.60 5.15 -11.06
CA GLU A 92 -8.22 4.46 -12.29
C GLU A 92 -9.10 4.87 -13.46
N ILE A 93 -10.44 4.91 -13.28
CA ILE A 93 -11.38 5.38 -14.30
C ILE A 93 -11.06 6.82 -14.73
N LYS A 94 -10.67 7.68 -13.80
CA LYS A 94 -10.43 9.11 -14.06
C LYS A 94 -9.08 9.40 -14.72
N PHE A 95 -8.05 8.63 -14.39
CA PHE A 95 -6.67 8.89 -14.79
C PHE A 95 -6.08 7.84 -15.73
N TYR A 96 -6.83 6.77 -16.02
CA TYR A 96 -6.42 5.63 -16.85
C TYR A 96 -5.11 4.98 -16.37
N LYS A 97 -4.91 4.97 -15.05
CA LYS A 97 -3.73 4.42 -14.38
C LYS A 97 -4.16 3.52 -13.22
N ALA A 98 -3.88 2.23 -13.33
CA ALA A 98 -4.09 1.29 -12.23
C ALA A 98 -3.05 1.55 -11.13
N ARG A 99 -3.47 2.22 -10.05
CA ARG A 99 -2.59 2.53 -8.92
C ARG A 99 -2.69 1.44 -7.85
N PRO A 100 -1.57 0.98 -7.26
CA PRO A 100 -1.62 0.05 -6.15
C PRO A 100 -2.32 0.70 -4.94
N GLU A 101 -3.14 -0.06 -4.22
CA GLU A 101 -3.94 0.48 -3.11
C GLU A 101 -3.04 1.03 -2.00
N ASN A 102 -1.88 0.41 -1.77
CA ASN A 102 -0.93 0.85 -0.77
C ASN A 102 -0.31 2.21 -1.09
N LEU A 103 -0.21 2.59 -2.38
CA LEU A 103 0.27 3.92 -2.77
C LEU A 103 -0.69 5.03 -2.30
N LEU A 104 -1.99 4.81 -2.44
CA LEU A 104 -3.04 5.74 -1.99
C LEU A 104 -3.03 5.87 -0.45
N LYS A 105 -2.95 4.73 0.25
CA LYS A 105 -2.85 4.69 1.72
C LYS A 105 -1.62 5.44 2.21
N ASN A 106 -0.44 5.13 1.64
CA ASN A 106 0.82 5.77 2.00
C ASN A 106 0.75 7.28 1.81
N TYR A 107 0.19 7.75 0.70
CA TYR A 107 -0.01 9.17 0.45
C TYR A 107 -0.91 9.82 1.52
N TRP A 108 -2.09 9.26 1.76
CA TRP A 108 -3.05 9.81 2.73
C TRP A 108 -2.48 9.88 4.15
N TYR A 109 -1.95 8.77 4.67
CA TYR A 109 -1.41 8.74 6.03
C TYR A 109 -0.12 9.55 6.19
N SER A 110 0.71 9.63 5.15
CA SER A 110 1.86 10.55 5.11
C SER A 110 1.40 12.01 5.21
N ARG A 111 0.34 12.38 4.48
CA ARG A 111 -0.26 13.72 4.54
C ARG A 111 -0.85 14.02 5.93
N GLN A 112 -1.62 13.09 6.50
CA GLN A 112 -2.22 13.26 7.84
C GLN A 112 -1.15 13.50 8.91
N ARG A 113 -0.04 12.74 8.89
CA ARG A 113 1.08 12.93 9.82
C ARG A 113 1.73 14.32 9.69
N ARG A 114 1.87 14.84 8.46
CA ARG A 114 2.42 16.19 8.23
C ARG A 114 1.49 17.27 8.78
N LEU A 115 0.18 17.13 8.58
CA LEU A 115 -0.81 18.10 9.05
C LEU A 115 -0.99 18.05 10.56
N GLY A 116 -0.97 16.87 11.17
CA GLY A 116 -0.98 16.71 12.63
C GLY A 116 0.36 17.05 13.30
N GLY A 117 1.44 17.18 12.51
CA GLY A 117 2.80 17.46 12.99
C GLY A 117 3.12 18.94 13.19
N SER A 118 2.34 19.88 12.62
CA SER A 118 2.54 21.32 12.82
C SER A 118 2.12 21.84 14.21
N ALA A 119 1.60 20.97 15.10
CA ALA A 119 1.32 21.34 16.49
C ALA A 119 2.51 21.11 17.45
N ARG A 120 3.71 20.80 16.94
CA ARG A 120 4.90 20.57 17.78
C ARG A 120 6.17 21.21 17.17
N GLU A 121 6.27 22.52 17.26
CA GLU A 121 7.54 23.24 17.49
C GLU A 121 7.42 23.76 18.93
N GLY A 122 8.12 23.31 19.97
CA GLY A 122 9.55 23.13 20.21
C GLY A 122 9.87 23.91 21.51
N PRO A 123 10.83 23.50 22.37
CA PRO A 123 12.12 24.16 22.20
C PRO A 123 13.32 23.21 22.27
N SER A 124 14.30 23.56 21.43
CA SER A 124 15.66 23.01 21.40
C SER A 124 16.43 23.33 22.69
N ASN A 125 16.98 22.32 23.38
CA ASN A 125 18.41 22.22 23.77
C ASN A 125 18.69 21.13 24.85
N LYS A 126 19.58 20.18 24.48
CA LYS A 126 20.56 19.39 25.28
C LYS A 126 20.07 18.33 26.30
N PRO A 127 20.91 17.35 26.68
CA PRO A 127 21.89 16.55 25.91
C PRO A 127 21.64 15.02 26.05
N ALA A 128 22.47 14.21 25.39
CA ALA A 128 22.51 12.75 25.58
C ALA A 128 22.79 12.36 27.04
N ILE A 129 22.25 11.23 27.50
CA ILE A 129 22.98 10.17 28.25
C ILE A 129 22.12 8.88 28.29
N PRO A 130 22.76 7.71 28.22
CA PRO A 130 22.16 6.41 27.93
C PRO A 130 21.84 5.63 29.21
N TYR A 131 20.83 4.76 29.17
CA TYR A 131 20.73 3.69 30.16
C TYR A 131 20.65 2.34 29.46
N LEU A 132 21.80 1.66 29.59
CA LEU A 132 22.00 0.24 29.46
C LEU A 132 21.10 -0.54 30.43
N LEU A 133 20.83 -1.78 30.03
CA LEU A 133 20.76 -2.99 30.85
C LEU A 133 21.01 -2.84 32.36
N ASN A 134 20.14 -3.45 33.16
CA ASN A 134 20.42 -4.53 34.15
C ASN A 134 19.08 -4.88 34.84
N TYR A 135 18.54 -6.11 34.79
CA TYR A 135 18.96 -7.31 35.54
C TYR A 135 19.33 -7.00 37.00
N HIS A 136 18.33 -6.96 37.88
CA HIS A 136 18.08 -8.00 38.90
C HIS A 136 16.72 -7.77 39.57
#